data_AF-A0A179IA25-F1
#
_entry.id   AF-A0A179IA25-F1
#
_cell.length_a   1.000
_cell.length_b   1.000
_cell.length_c   1.000
_cell.angle_alpha   90.00
_cell.angle_beta   90.00
_cell.angle_gamma   90.00
#
_symmetry.space_group_name_H-M   'P 1'
#
loop_
_entity.id
_entity.type
_entity.pdbx_description
1 polymer ?
#
loop_
_entity_poly.entity_id
_entity_poly.type
_entity_poly.pdbx_seq_one_letter_code
_entity_poly.pdbx_strand_id
1 'polypeptide(L)'
;MGKKIDLVGATASGLQTLLSSGETTSVDLVRQSLEQMELHNTRGLTLRAVISAAPEGLALARAAELDAERAAGKLRGPLHGIPILVKVRTYYHPYDEVWIARGSRKPANLERVLLP
;
A
#
# COMPACT_ATOMS: atom_id res chain seq x y z
N MET A 1 -5.63 -4.78 -21.43
CA MET A 1 -5.87 -5.62 -20.24
C MET A 1 -4.53 -6.25 -19.89
N GLY A 2 -3.90 -5.85 -18.78
CA GLY A 2 -2.60 -6.36 -18.38
C GLY A 2 -2.63 -7.87 -18.09
N LYS A 3 -1.47 -8.53 -18.22
CA LYS A 3 -1.30 -9.96 -17.90
C LYS A 3 -1.71 -10.20 -16.44
N LYS A 4 -2.56 -11.20 -16.20
CA LYS A 4 -2.92 -11.63 -14.84
C LYS A 4 -1.69 -12.28 -14.20
N ILE A 5 -1.21 -11.73 -13.10
CA ILE A 5 -0.04 -12.20 -12.37
C ILE A 5 -0.53 -12.92 -11.12
N ASP A 6 0.07 -14.08 -10.84
CA ASP A 6 -0.09 -14.71 -9.54
C ASP A 6 0.70 -13.91 -8.49
N LEU A 7 0.01 -12.99 -7.82
CA LEU A 7 0.61 -12.14 -6.78
C LEU A 7 1.02 -12.93 -5.53
N VAL A 8 0.49 -14.13 -5.30
CA VAL A 8 0.80 -14.94 -4.11
C VAL A 8 2.18 -15.58 -4.24
N GLY A 9 2.51 -16.10 -5.44
CA GLY A 9 3.81 -16.70 -5.75
C GLY A 9 4.88 -15.70 -6.20
N ALA A 10 4.50 -14.46 -6.51
CA ALA A 10 5.42 -13.47 -7.04
C ALA A 10 6.39 -12.93 -5.97
N THR A 11 7.67 -12.81 -6.34
CA THR A 11 8.67 -12.11 -5.53
C THR A 11 8.79 -10.65 -5.96
N ALA A 12 9.22 -9.76 -5.05
CA ALA A 12 9.44 -8.35 -5.38
C ALA A 12 10.43 -8.16 -6.54
N SER A 13 11.50 -8.96 -6.60
CA SER A 13 12.45 -8.94 -7.72
C SER A 13 11.81 -9.42 -9.02
N GLY A 14 10.98 -10.47 -8.98
CA GLY A 14 10.23 -10.94 -10.16
C GLY A 14 9.26 -9.89 -10.69
N LEU A 15 8.53 -9.20 -9.80
CA LEU A 15 7.67 -8.08 -10.18
C LEU A 15 8.46 -6.92 -10.78
N GLN A 16 9.65 -6.61 -10.23
CA GLN A 16 10.53 -5.60 -10.80
C GLN A 16 10.94 -5.98 -12.24
N THR A 17 11.27 -7.25 -12.49
CA THR A 17 11.63 -7.73 -13.82
C THR A 17 10.47 -7.54 -14.80
N LEU A 18 9.26 -7.92 -14.41
CA LEU A 18 8.06 -7.75 -15.24
C LEU A 18 7.73 -6.27 -15.53
N LEU A 19 7.92 -5.38 -14.54
CA LEU A 19 7.76 -3.95 -14.72
C LEU A 19 8.83 -3.37 -15.65
N SER A 20 10.05 -3.90 -15.60
CA SER A 20 11.17 -3.43 -16.42
C SER A 20 11.11 -3.96 -17.86
N SER A 21 10.54 -5.15 -18.06
CA SER A 21 10.27 -5.71 -19.40
C SER A 21 9.01 -5.12 -20.06
N GLY A 22 8.18 -4.38 -19.30
CA GLY A 22 6.91 -3.84 -19.78
C GLY A 22 5.80 -4.89 -19.92
N GLU A 23 6.00 -6.10 -19.38
CA GLU A 23 4.97 -7.15 -19.34
C GLU A 23 3.82 -6.81 -18.38
N THR A 24 4.05 -5.86 -17.46
CA THR A 24 3.04 -5.33 -16.55
C THR A 24 3.33 -3.86 -16.21
N THR A 25 2.36 -3.22 -15.56
CA THR A 25 2.45 -1.84 -15.08
C THR A 25 2.18 -1.78 -13.58
N SER A 26 2.65 -0.75 -12.90
CA SER A 26 2.32 -0.51 -11.50
C SER A 26 0.82 -0.38 -11.30
N VAL A 27 0.12 0.25 -12.25
CA VAL A 27 -1.34 0.33 -12.25
C VAL A 27 -1.98 -1.06 -12.26
N ASP A 28 -1.49 -1.98 -13.11
CA ASP A 28 -2.02 -3.35 -13.17
C ASP A 28 -1.75 -4.13 -11.88
N LEU A 29 -0.58 -3.96 -11.26
CA LEU A 29 -0.26 -4.57 -9.97
C LEU A 29 -1.18 -4.05 -8.84
N VAL A 30 -1.45 -2.74 -8.81
CA VAL A 30 -2.36 -2.14 -7.82
C VAL A 30 -3.79 -2.65 -8.03
N ARG A 31 -4.31 -2.66 -9.26
CA ARG A 31 -5.65 -3.19 -9.56
C ARG A 31 -5.81 -4.63 -9.09
N GLN A 32 -4.88 -5.49 -9.46
CA GLN A 32 -4.91 -6.91 -9.05
C GLN A 32 -4.82 -7.05 -7.53
N SER A 33 -4.01 -6.22 -6.85
CA SER A 33 -3.93 -6.23 -5.39
C SER A 33 -5.26 -5.83 -4.74
N LEU A 34 -5.91 -4.77 -5.25
CA LEU A 34 -7.21 -4.32 -4.76
C LEU A 34 -8.30 -5.39 -5.00
N GLU A 35 -8.31 -6.04 -6.16
CA GLU A 35 -9.20 -7.16 -6.46
C GLU A 35 -9.02 -8.32 -5.46
N GLN A 36 -7.77 -8.70 -5.16
CA GLN A 36 -7.48 -9.73 -4.17
C GLN A 36 -7.97 -9.34 -2.76
N MET A 37 -7.82 -8.08 -2.36
CA MET A 37 -8.34 -7.59 -1.09
C MET A 37 -9.87 -7.65 -1.05
N GLU A 38 -10.57 -7.22 -2.09
CA GLU A 38 -12.03 -7.25 -2.11
C GLU A 38 -12.57 -8.69 -2.04
N LEU A 39 -11.92 -9.61 -2.76
CA LEU A 39 -12.29 -11.02 -2.77
C LEU A 39 -12.05 -11.71 -1.42
N HIS A 40 -10.95 -11.42 -0.71
CA HIS A 40 -10.56 -12.22 0.46
C HIS A 40 -10.69 -11.50 1.80
N ASN A 41 -10.54 -10.18 1.83
CA ASN A 41 -10.53 -9.41 3.07
C ASN A 41 -11.95 -9.17 3.61
N THR A 42 -12.89 -8.80 2.73
CA THR A 42 -14.25 -8.35 3.10
C THR A 42 -15.36 -9.29 2.62
N ARG A 43 -15.37 -9.72 1.35
CA ARG A 43 -16.50 -10.48 0.78
C ARG A 43 -16.40 -12.00 0.89
N GLY A 44 -15.21 -12.56 0.63
CA GLY A 44 -15.02 -14.02 0.58
C GLY A 44 -14.60 -14.61 1.92
N LEU A 45 -13.31 -14.92 2.08
CA LEU A 45 -12.78 -15.58 3.29
C LEU A 45 -12.90 -14.71 4.56
N THR A 46 -13.27 -13.44 4.43
CA THR A 46 -13.42 -12.49 5.54
C THR A 46 -12.17 -12.42 6.44
N LEU A 47 -10.99 -12.47 5.81
CA LEU A 47 -9.72 -12.53 6.55
C LEU A 47 -9.51 -11.35 7.49
N ARG A 48 -10.05 -10.17 7.13
CA ARG A 48 -9.89 -8.91 7.89
C ARG A 48 -8.42 -8.60 8.21
N ALA A 49 -7.52 -8.95 7.29
CA ALA A 49 -6.09 -8.70 7.37
C ALA A 49 -5.72 -7.23 7.08
N VAL A 50 -6.51 -6.55 6.24
CA VAL A 50 -6.32 -5.14 5.89
C VAL A 50 -7.33 -4.29 6.67
N ILE A 51 -6.82 -3.43 7.56
CA ILE A 51 -7.63 -2.54 8.41
C ILE A 51 -8.15 -1.34 7.61
N SER A 52 -7.30 -0.76 6.77
CA SER A 52 -7.63 0.34 5.87
C SER A 52 -6.73 0.26 4.64
N ALA A 53 -7.28 0.57 3.48
CA ALA A 53 -6.53 0.77 2.24
C ALA A 53 -6.58 2.25 1.87
N ALA A 54 -5.63 2.69 1.03
CA ALA A 54 -5.74 3.99 0.38
C ALA A 54 -6.98 4.01 -0.53
N PRO A 55 -7.64 5.18 -0.71
CA PRO A 55 -8.70 5.30 -1.70
C PRO A 55 -8.23 4.82 -3.08
N GLU A 56 -9.02 4.00 -3.76
CA GLU A 56 -8.63 3.36 -5.02
C GLU A 56 -8.11 4.36 -6.06
N GLY A 57 -8.82 5.47 -6.27
CA GLY A 57 -8.42 6.51 -7.22
C GLY A 57 -7.04 7.10 -6.91
N LEU A 58 -6.71 7.29 -5.63
CA LEU A 58 -5.41 7.80 -5.21
C LEU A 58 -4.31 6.75 -5.42
N ALA A 59 -4.59 5.48 -5.10
CA ALA A 59 -3.64 4.39 -5.32
C ALA A 59 -3.33 4.20 -6.82
N LEU A 60 -4.35 4.25 -7.68
CA LEU A 60 -4.21 4.13 -9.13
C LEU A 60 -3.49 5.34 -9.75
N ALA A 61 -3.82 6.56 -9.31
CA ALA A 61 -3.13 7.77 -9.74
C ALA A 61 -1.64 7.71 -9.39
N ARG A 62 -1.32 7.30 -8.16
CA ARG A 62 0.07 7.17 -7.72
C ARG A 62 0.83 6.10 -8.50
N ALA A 63 0.17 4.99 -8.83
CA ALA A 63 0.77 3.95 -9.67
C ALA A 63 1.07 4.46 -11.08
N ALA A 64 0.14 5.21 -11.68
CA ALA A 64 0.31 5.80 -13.01
C ALA A 64 1.48 6.81 -13.06
N GLU A 65 1.67 7.59 -11.99
CA GLU A 65 2.84 8.47 -11.86
C GLU A 65 4.16 7.68 -11.85
N LEU A 66 4.21 6.55 -11.13
CA LEU A 66 5.39 5.70 -11.06
C LEU A 66 5.68 5.01 -12.41
N ASP A 67 4.64 4.63 -13.15
CA ASP A 67 4.76 4.12 -14.52
C ASP A 67 5.31 5.20 -15.46
N ALA A 68 4.83 6.44 -15.37
CA ALA A 68 5.33 7.56 -16.17
C ALA A 68 6.80 7.90 -15.83
N GLU A 69 7.17 7.87 -14.55
CA GLU A 69 8.56 8.04 -14.12
C GLU A 69 9.47 6.93 -14.66
N ARG A 70 9.00 5.68 -14.64
CA ARG A 70 9.72 4.54 -15.23
C ARG A 70 9.94 4.75 -16.73
N ALA A 71 8.91 5.15 -17.47
CA ALA A 71 9.02 5.45 -18.90
C ALA A 71 10.00 6.61 -19.18
N ALA A 72 10.11 7.57 -18.27
CA ALA A 72 11.07 8.67 -18.32
C ALA A 72 12.47 8.31 -17.79
N GLY A 73 12.74 7.05 -17.44
CA GLY A 73 14.03 6.59 -16.90
C GLY A 73 14.33 7.03 -15.45
N LYS A 74 13.32 7.51 -14.71
CA LYS A 74 13.45 8.04 -13.34
C LYS A 74 13.04 7.00 -12.30
N LEU A 75 13.88 6.00 -12.07
CA LEU A 75 13.62 4.96 -11.06
C LEU A 75 14.00 5.45 -9.66
N ARG A 76 13.14 5.16 -8.68
CA ARG A 76 13.34 5.50 -7.26
C ARG A 76 14.02 4.39 -6.43
N GLY A 77 14.37 3.26 -7.05
CA GLY A 77 15.02 2.12 -6.41
C GLY A 77 14.33 0.78 -6.68
N PRO A 78 14.72 -0.30 -5.97
CA PRO A 78 14.29 -1.67 -6.26
C PRO A 78 12.77 -1.91 -6.13
N LEU A 79 12.08 -1.10 -5.32
CA LEU A 79 10.63 -1.20 -5.09
C LEU A 79 9.82 -0.19 -5.92
N HIS A 80 10.43 0.48 -6.90
CA HIS A 80 9.74 1.48 -7.72
C HIS A 80 8.52 0.87 -8.41
N GLY A 81 7.32 1.30 -7.98
CA GLY A 81 6.08 0.85 -8.59
C GLY A 81 5.49 -0.47 -8.05
N ILE A 82 6.07 -1.05 -6.99
CA ILE A 82 5.53 -2.26 -6.34
C ILE A 82 4.59 -1.85 -5.20
N PRO A 83 3.32 -2.33 -5.18
CA PRO A 83 2.39 -2.04 -4.09
C PRO A 83 2.83 -2.70 -2.77
N ILE A 84 2.66 -1.99 -1.65
CA ILE A 84 3.01 -2.47 -0.32
C ILE A 84 1.89 -2.18 0.69
N LEU A 85 1.86 -2.97 1.76
CA LEU A 85 1.06 -2.70 2.95
C LEU A 85 1.99 -2.45 4.14
N VAL A 86 1.57 -1.54 5.01
CA VAL A 86 2.31 -1.18 6.22
C VAL A 86 1.50 -1.53 7.45
N LYS A 87 2.16 -2.07 8.48
CA LYS A 87 1.53 -2.39 9.76
C LYS A 87 1.07 -1.12 10.47
N VAL A 88 -0.14 -1.11 11.02
CA VAL A 88 -0.77 0.04 11.71
C VAL A 88 -0.05 0.51 13.00
N ARG A 89 1.00 -0.18 13.46
CA ARG A 89 1.81 0.21 14.64
C ARG A 89 3.19 0.73 14.27
N THR A 90 3.43 0.94 12.99
CA THR A 90 4.57 1.74 12.56
C THR A 90 4.19 3.18 12.79
N TYR A 91 4.91 3.90 13.67
CA TYR A 91 4.73 5.33 13.84
C TYR A 91 4.95 6.01 12.48
N TYR A 92 3.87 6.35 11.80
CA TYR A 92 3.89 7.29 10.69
C TYR A 92 3.58 8.64 11.33
N HIS A 93 4.54 9.57 11.32
CA HIS A 93 4.34 10.92 11.83
C HIS A 93 4.13 11.91 10.68
N PRO A 94 2.94 11.97 10.07
CA PRO A 94 2.55 13.15 9.33
C PRO A 94 1.78 14.05 10.31
N TYR A 95 2.39 15.18 10.68
CA TYR A 95 1.82 16.30 11.45
C TYR A 95 1.79 16.19 12.98
N ASP A 96 2.22 17.28 13.61
CA ASP A 96 2.36 17.50 15.05
C ASP A 96 1.01 17.40 15.78
N GLU A 97 1.03 16.65 16.89
CA GLU A 97 0.07 16.54 18.01
C GLU A 97 -0.32 15.07 18.29
N VAL A 98 0.32 14.50 19.31
CA VAL A 98 0.19 13.09 19.70
C VAL A 98 -0.84 12.91 20.81
N TRP A 99 -1.86 12.08 20.56
CA TRP A 99 -2.72 11.49 21.60
C TRP A 99 -2.48 9.98 21.67
N ILE A 100 -1.88 9.47 22.75
CA ILE A 100 -1.75 8.02 22.98
C ILE A 100 -2.89 7.56 23.89
N ALA A 101 -3.92 6.93 23.33
CA ALA A 101 -4.87 6.15 24.11
C ALA A 101 -4.33 4.72 24.30
N ARG A 102 -3.95 4.37 25.53
CA ARG A 102 -3.75 2.96 25.92
C ARG A 102 -5.13 2.28 25.98
N GLY A 103 -5.45 1.43 25.00
CA GLY A 103 -6.62 0.55 25.05
C GLY A 103 -7.94 1.20 24.63
N SER A 104 -8.93 0.35 24.39
CA SER A 104 -10.19 0.59 23.65
C SER A 104 -11.23 1.51 24.33
N ARG A 105 -10.83 2.57 25.04
CA ARG A 105 -11.74 3.64 25.46
C ARG A 105 -11.06 4.99 25.27
N LYS A 106 -11.78 5.95 24.67
CA LYS A 106 -11.35 7.36 24.64
C LYS A 106 -11.02 7.79 26.09
N PRO A 107 -9.81 8.26 26.40
CA PRO A 107 -9.55 8.84 27.71
C PRO A 107 -10.31 10.16 27.80
N ALA A 108 -11.15 10.28 28.84
CA ALA A 108 -11.98 11.45 29.08
C ALA A 108 -11.19 12.70 29.50
N ASN A 109 -9.92 12.55 29.87
CA ASN A 109 -9.09 13.63 30.39
C ASN A 109 -7.74 13.62 29.67
N LEU A 110 -7.41 14.77 29.10
CA LEU A 110 -6.29 14.99 28.20
C LEU A 110 -5.24 15.85 28.92
N GLU A 111 -4.14 15.25 29.36
CA GLU A 111 -2.98 16.00 29.86
C GLU A 111 -1.80 15.91 28.88
N ARG A 112 -1.18 17.07 28.63
CA ARG A 112 -0.06 17.25 27.72
C ARG A 112 1.21 16.67 28.34
N VAL A 113 1.63 15.48 27.90
CA VAL A 113 2.94 14.92 28.27
C VAL A 113 3.96 15.36 27.24
N LEU A 114 4.84 16.30 27.62
CA LEU A 114 6.10 16.53 26.93
C LEU A 114 7.07 15.44 27.38
N LEU A 115 7.45 14.54 26.47
CA LEU A 115 8.58 13.66 26.68
C LEU A 115 9.89 14.43 26.40
N PRO A 116 10.97 14.19 27.16
CA PRO A 116 12.25 14.88 27.00
C PRO A 116 12.92 14.59 25.66
#